data_AF-A0A4V6PMF5-F1
#
_entry.id   AF-A0A4V6PMF5-F1
#
_cell.length_a   1.000
_cell.length_b   1.000
_cell.length_c   1.000
_cell.angle_alpha   90.00
_cell.angle_beta   90.00
_cell.angle_gamma   90.00
#
_symmetry.space_group_name_H-M   'P 1'
#
loop_
_entity.id
_entity.type
_entity.pdbx_description
1 polymer ?
#
loop_
_entity_poly.entity_id
_entity_poly.type
_entity_poly.pdbx_seq_one_letter_code
_entity_poly.pdbx_strand_id
1 'polypeptide(L)'
;MNESVLFEKVKRYLAQKYNCHTIILYGSYSRGDFTKESDLDIVCFSDIDEDMNNVDFFEGKQLDVWIYNTEKMNNPEHFLHVNRGKILLNEKGFAKKFLLGIENIFNNGPKKLSNEEKEFLKSWLRKMYLRSNKNDIEGNYRFHWMLKDSLEIYFSLKGLWYLGPKKAFSWLQDNDGVAYNLFNNALAKDVKKNNIEELLEYLYGM
;
A
#
# COMPACT_ATOMS: atom_id res chain seq x y z
N MET A 1 -4.56 -5.42 -26.59
CA MET A 1 -3.08 -5.55 -26.69
C MET A 1 -2.62 -6.52 -25.62
N ASN A 2 -1.68 -7.43 -25.94
CA ASN A 2 -1.11 -8.36 -24.96
C ASN A 2 -0.25 -7.59 -23.94
N GLU A 3 -0.30 -7.93 -22.66
CA GLU A 3 0.47 -7.30 -21.58
C GLU A 3 1.98 -7.35 -21.84
N SER A 4 2.48 -8.45 -22.41
CA SER A 4 3.90 -8.57 -22.75
C SER A 4 4.34 -7.51 -23.75
N VAL A 5 3.49 -7.22 -24.75
CA VAL A 5 3.74 -6.18 -25.77
C VAL A 5 3.67 -4.79 -25.14
N LEU A 6 2.71 -4.55 -24.25
CA LEU A 6 2.59 -3.29 -23.52
C LEU A 6 3.84 -3.03 -22.66
N PHE A 7 4.28 -4.01 -21.87
CA PHE A 7 5.44 -3.87 -21.00
C PHE A 7 6.73 -3.66 -21.79
N GLU A 8 6.91 -4.34 -22.93
CA GLU A 8 8.06 -4.09 -23.80
C GLU A 8 8.07 -2.67 -24.39
N LYS A 9 6.90 -2.15 -24.80
CA LYS A 9 6.79 -0.77 -25.28
C LYS A 9 7.10 0.24 -24.18
N VAL A 10 6.51 0.07 -22.99
CA VAL A 10 6.73 0.96 -21.84
C VAL A 10 8.19 0.93 -21.41
N LYS A 11 8.81 -0.25 -21.35
CA LYS A 11 10.25 -0.39 -21.06
C LYS A 11 11.09 0.47 -22.01
N ARG A 12 10.87 0.36 -23.33
CA ARG A 12 11.62 1.14 -24.33
C ARG A 12 11.38 2.63 -24.17
N TYR A 13 10.12 3.03 -23.98
CA TYR A 13 9.74 4.43 -23.78
C TYR A 13 10.48 5.05 -22.59
N LEU A 14 10.43 4.40 -21.43
CA LEU A 14 11.05 4.90 -20.20
C LEU A 14 12.57 4.87 -20.24
N ALA A 15 13.16 3.81 -20.79
CA ALA A 15 14.61 3.72 -20.98
C ALA A 15 15.13 4.87 -21.87
N GLN A 16 14.42 5.21 -22.94
CA GLN A 16 14.80 6.31 -23.83
C GLN A 16 14.56 7.69 -23.21
N LYS A 17 13.40 7.90 -22.57
CA LYS A 17 13.00 9.22 -22.05
C LYS A 17 13.83 9.65 -20.83
N TYR A 18 14.18 8.70 -19.96
CA TYR A 18 14.79 8.98 -18.66
C TYR A 18 16.17 8.34 -18.46
N ASN A 19 16.71 7.70 -19.51
CA ASN A 19 17.99 6.99 -19.49
C ASN A 19 18.08 5.95 -18.35
N CYS A 20 16.96 5.32 -18.01
CA CYS A 20 16.91 4.39 -16.89
C CYS A 20 17.59 3.08 -17.23
N HIS A 21 18.43 2.59 -16.31
CA HIS A 21 19.07 1.28 -16.43
C HIS A 21 18.30 0.17 -15.69
N THR A 22 17.41 0.56 -14.77
CA THR A 22 16.53 -0.37 -14.02
C THR A 22 15.10 0.13 -14.09
N ILE A 23 14.17 -0.77 -14.42
CA ILE A 23 12.72 -0.47 -14.47
C ILE A 23 11.99 -1.63 -13.80
N ILE A 24 11.17 -1.31 -12.81
CA ILE A 24 10.38 -2.27 -12.03
C ILE A 24 8.92 -1.83 -12.06
N LEU A 25 8.07 -2.67 -12.63
CA LEU A 25 6.63 -2.55 -12.56
C LEU A 25 6.17 -3.11 -11.21
N TYR A 26 5.39 -2.33 -10.46
CA TYR A 26 4.73 -2.81 -9.24
C TYR A 26 3.22 -2.67 -9.39
N GLY A 27 2.50 -2.59 -8.28
CA GLY A 27 1.07 -2.34 -8.35
C GLY A 27 0.27 -3.54 -8.88
N SER A 28 -0.89 -3.24 -9.45
CA SER A 28 -1.90 -4.24 -9.76
C SER A 28 -1.51 -5.19 -10.90
N TYR A 29 -0.84 -4.67 -11.94
CA TYR A 29 -0.34 -5.50 -13.05
C TYR A 29 0.73 -6.48 -12.61
N SER A 30 1.63 -6.07 -11.71
CA SER A 30 2.63 -7.00 -11.17
C SER A 30 2.01 -8.12 -10.34
N ARG A 31 0.86 -7.86 -9.69
CA ARG A 31 0.14 -8.85 -8.88
C ARG A 31 -0.87 -9.70 -9.66
N GLY A 32 -1.25 -9.28 -10.87
CA GLY A 32 -2.31 -9.92 -11.65
C GLY A 32 -3.74 -9.58 -11.17
N ASP A 33 -3.91 -8.56 -10.32
CA ASP A 33 -5.20 -8.13 -9.77
C ASP A 33 -5.72 -6.82 -10.41
N PHE A 34 -5.21 -6.49 -11.60
CA PHE A 34 -5.53 -5.27 -12.33
C PHE A 34 -6.95 -5.33 -12.91
N THR A 35 -7.55 -4.16 -13.07
CA THR A 35 -8.87 -3.96 -13.67
C THR A 35 -8.74 -3.08 -14.91
N LYS A 36 -9.87 -2.79 -15.57
CA LYS A 36 -9.88 -1.87 -16.71
C LYS A 36 -9.40 -0.45 -16.33
N GLU A 37 -9.66 -0.05 -15.09
CA GLU A 37 -9.32 1.27 -14.54
C GLU A 37 -7.90 1.33 -13.98
N SER A 38 -7.18 0.20 -13.94
CA SER A 38 -5.83 0.15 -13.40
C SER A 38 -4.81 0.84 -14.30
N ASP A 39 -4.00 1.67 -13.66
CA ASP A 39 -2.79 2.33 -14.10
C ASP A 39 -1.57 1.40 -14.11
N LEU A 40 -0.48 1.89 -14.72
CA LEU A 40 0.83 1.26 -14.67
C LEU A 40 1.71 1.97 -13.63
N ASP A 41 1.89 1.32 -12.49
CA ASP A 41 2.77 1.75 -11.40
C ASP A 41 4.24 1.34 -11.67
N ILE A 42 5.14 2.30 -11.87
CA ILE A 42 6.55 2.01 -12.20
C ILE A 42 7.52 2.79 -11.33
N VAL A 43 8.54 2.10 -10.82
CA VAL A 43 9.77 2.73 -10.34
C VAL A 43 10.91 2.50 -11.33
N CYS A 44 11.65 3.56 -11.60
CA CYS A 44 12.80 3.61 -12.48
C CYS A 44 14.02 4.09 -11.71
N PHE A 45 15.20 3.58 -12.06
CA PHE A 45 16.47 4.07 -11.52
C PHE A 45 17.40 4.48 -12.66
N SER A 46 18.00 5.66 -12.47
CA SER A 46 18.89 6.32 -13.41
C SER A 46 19.97 7.09 -12.65
N ASP A 47 21.08 7.41 -13.30
CA ASP A 47 22.16 8.21 -12.71
C ASP A 47 21.85 9.71 -12.86
N ILE A 48 20.66 10.13 -12.42
CA ILE A 48 20.19 11.52 -12.43
C ILE A 48 20.47 12.20 -11.10
N ASP A 49 20.68 13.51 -11.07
CA ASP A 49 21.03 14.22 -9.83
C ASP A 49 19.86 14.33 -8.84
N GLU A 50 18.63 14.45 -9.34
CA GLU A 50 17.43 14.68 -8.53
C GLU A 50 16.32 13.69 -8.85
N ASP A 51 15.66 13.19 -7.81
CA ASP A 51 14.46 12.35 -7.95
C ASP A 51 13.32 13.14 -8.60
N MET A 52 12.53 12.48 -9.43
CA MET A 52 11.36 13.09 -10.07
C MET A 52 10.22 12.08 -10.22
N ASN A 53 9.02 12.60 -10.47
CA ASN A 53 7.86 11.80 -10.80
C ASN A 53 7.12 12.38 -12.01
N ASN A 54 6.46 11.51 -12.76
CA ASN A 54 5.68 11.89 -13.93
C ASN A 54 4.41 11.04 -14.00
N VAL A 55 3.31 11.69 -14.37
CA VAL A 55 2.05 11.04 -14.72
C VAL A 55 1.84 11.25 -16.21
N ASP A 56 1.75 10.16 -16.96
CA ASP A 56 1.63 10.17 -18.41
C ASP A 56 0.45 9.30 -18.87
N PHE A 57 0.06 9.41 -20.14
CA PHE A 57 -0.89 8.50 -20.77
C PHE A 57 -0.20 7.72 -21.88
N PHE A 58 -0.04 6.42 -21.67
CA PHE A 58 0.64 5.53 -22.60
C PHE A 58 -0.31 4.43 -23.09
N GLU A 59 -0.54 4.37 -24.40
CA GLU A 59 -1.40 3.38 -25.05
C GLU A 59 -2.81 3.29 -24.41
N GLY A 60 -3.38 4.44 -24.05
CA GLY A 60 -4.72 4.53 -23.44
C GLY A 60 -4.78 4.15 -21.96
N LYS A 61 -3.64 4.05 -21.27
CA LYS A 61 -3.54 3.82 -19.83
C LYS A 61 -2.77 4.93 -19.15
N GLN A 62 -3.18 5.29 -17.94
CA GLN A 62 -2.36 6.14 -17.09
C GLN A 62 -1.10 5.38 -16.68
N LEU A 63 0.02 6.09 -16.71
CA LEU A 63 1.36 5.60 -16.42
C LEU A 63 1.95 6.50 -15.34
N ASP A 64 2.07 5.96 -14.13
CA ASP A 64 2.59 6.64 -12.96
C ASP A 64 4.04 6.19 -12.72
N VAL A 65 4.98 7.08 -12.99
CA VAL A 65 6.41 6.75 -13.00
C VAL A 65 7.15 7.59 -11.98
N TRP A 66 7.83 6.90 -11.09
CA TRP A 66 8.79 7.49 -10.16
C TRP A 66 10.20 7.18 -10.65
N ILE A 67 11.01 8.21 -10.88
CA ILE A 67 12.38 8.09 -11.33
C ILE A 67 13.29 8.54 -10.21
N TYR A 68 14.12 7.63 -9.73
CA TYR A 68 15.02 7.85 -8.61
C TYR A 68 16.48 7.80 -9.05
N ASN A 69 17.32 8.55 -8.34
CA ASN A 69 18.77 8.34 -8.43
C ASN A 69 19.11 6.89 -8.00
N THR A 70 20.05 6.26 -8.71
CA THR A 70 20.57 4.92 -8.44
C THR A 70 20.93 4.65 -6.97
N GLU A 71 21.46 5.65 -6.26
CA GLU A 71 21.84 5.54 -4.84
C GLU A 71 20.66 5.20 -3.93
N LYS A 72 19.42 5.53 -4.32
CA LYS A 72 18.21 5.15 -3.56
C LYS A 72 18.03 3.63 -3.47
N MET A 73 18.61 2.86 -4.40
CA MET A 73 18.60 1.39 -4.33
C MET A 73 19.37 0.85 -3.11
N ASN A 74 20.18 1.67 -2.43
CA ASN A 74 20.85 1.28 -1.19
C ASN A 74 19.94 1.34 0.05
N ASN A 75 18.73 1.91 -0.06
CA ASN A 75 17.79 2.10 1.04
C ASN A 75 16.43 1.42 0.75
N PRO A 76 16.40 0.08 0.60
CA PRO A 76 15.20 -0.68 0.20
C PRO A 76 14.00 -0.53 1.15
N GLU A 77 14.21 -0.16 2.41
CA GLU A 77 13.16 0.10 3.41
C GLU A 77 12.16 1.19 2.97
N HIS A 78 12.56 2.12 2.11
CA HIS A 78 11.68 3.15 1.59
C HIS A 78 10.78 2.65 0.44
N PHE A 79 10.99 1.42 -0.04
CA PHE A 79 10.37 0.87 -1.24
C PHE A 79 9.53 -0.38 -0.97
N LEU A 80 9.04 -0.57 0.26
CA LEU A 80 8.19 -1.72 0.62
C LEU A 80 6.94 -1.89 -0.28
N HIS A 81 6.42 -0.79 -0.84
CA HIS A 81 5.29 -0.82 -1.76
C HIS A 81 5.61 -1.53 -3.09
N VAL A 82 6.89 -1.59 -3.49
CA VAL A 82 7.45 -2.26 -4.68
C VAL A 82 7.70 -3.75 -4.43
N ASN A 83 7.49 -4.25 -3.20
CA ASN A 83 7.72 -5.67 -2.87
C ASN A 83 7.03 -6.61 -3.88
N ARG A 84 7.78 -7.62 -4.35
CA ARG A 84 7.38 -8.55 -5.43
C ARG A 84 7.10 -7.89 -6.79
N GLY A 85 7.71 -6.73 -7.05
CA GLY A 85 7.66 -6.04 -8.33
C GLY A 85 8.28 -6.87 -9.47
N LYS A 86 7.76 -6.67 -10.67
CA LYS A 86 8.22 -7.30 -11.91
C LYS A 86 9.31 -6.45 -12.56
N ILE A 87 10.51 -7.02 -12.68
CA ILE A 87 11.62 -6.40 -13.38
C ILE A 87 11.31 -6.36 -14.87
N LEU A 88 11.24 -5.15 -15.45
CA LEU A 88 11.15 -4.93 -16.89
C LEU A 88 12.52 -4.68 -17.51
N LEU A 89 13.41 -3.98 -16.80
CA LEU A 89 14.78 -3.68 -17.22
C LEU A 89 15.75 -3.82 -16.05
N ASN A 90 16.95 -4.34 -16.31
CA ASN A 90 18.00 -4.54 -15.31
C ASN A 90 19.40 -4.56 -15.95
N GLU A 91 19.77 -3.48 -16.65
CA GLU A 91 21.02 -3.42 -17.42
C GLU A 91 22.27 -3.52 -16.54
N LYS A 92 22.25 -2.88 -15.36
CA LYS A 92 23.36 -2.91 -14.39
C LYS A 92 23.31 -4.10 -13.42
N GLY A 93 22.29 -4.95 -13.49
CA GLY A 93 22.16 -6.11 -12.61
C GLY A 93 21.62 -5.84 -11.18
N PHE A 94 21.36 -4.58 -10.81
CA PHE A 94 21.00 -4.20 -9.44
C PHE A 94 19.58 -4.62 -8.99
N ALA A 95 18.63 -4.76 -9.92
CA ALA A 95 17.21 -4.93 -9.60
C ALA A 95 16.93 -6.14 -8.71
N LYS A 96 17.59 -7.28 -8.96
CA LYS A 96 17.40 -8.50 -8.16
C LYS A 96 17.86 -8.33 -6.72
N LYS A 97 19.04 -7.73 -6.50
CA LYS A 97 19.57 -7.47 -5.16
C LYS A 97 18.67 -6.50 -4.40
N PHE A 98 18.18 -5.47 -5.07
CA PHE A 98 17.28 -4.49 -4.48
C PHE A 98 15.93 -5.10 -4.06
N LEU A 99 15.28 -5.85 -4.95
CA LEU A 99 14.02 -6.53 -4.62
C LEU A 99 14.18 -7.57 -3.50
N LEU A 100 15.31 -8.29 -3.47
CA LEU A 100 15.62 -9.20 -2.36
C LEU A 100 15.79 -8.45 -1.03
N GLY A 101 16.41 -7.27 -1.05
CA GLY A 101 16.51 -6.39 0.12
C GLY A 101 15.13 -5.97 0.64
N ILE A 102 14.25 -5.54 -0.27
CA ILE A 102 12.85 -5.20 0.05
C ILE A 102 12.12 -6.41 0.64
N GLU A 103 12.25 -7.59 0.02
CA GLU A 103 11.60 -8.81 0.47
C GLU A 103 12.06 -9.23 1.87
N ASN A 104 13.37 -9.16 2.15
CA ASN A 104 13.92 -9.46 3.46
C ASN A 104 13.35 -8.54 4.56
N ILE A 105 13.28 -7.23 4.29
CA ILE A 105 12.69 -6.26 5.23
C ILE A 105 11.19 -6.56 5.42
N PHE A 106 10.48 -6.82 4.33
CA PHE A 106 9.06 -7.15 4.38
C PHE A 106 8.81 -8.39 5.26
N ASN A 107 9.59 -9.46 5.07
CA ASN A 107 9.48 -10.71 5.80
C ASN A 107 9.86 -10.59 7.28
N ASN A 108 10.75 -9.65 7.63
CA ASN A 108 11.06 -9.35 9.03
C ASN A 108 9.91 -8.63 9.77
N GLY A 109 8.97 -8.05 9.03
CA GLY A 109 7.83 -7.32 9.56
C GLY A 109 8.17 -5.91 10.08
N PRO A 110 7.14 -5.12 10.44
CA PRO A 110 7.33 -3.82 11.07
C PRO A 110 7.85 -3.94 12.50
N LYS A 111 8.23 -2.80 13.09
CA LYS A 111 8.53 -2.71 14.52
C LYS A 111 7.38 -3.31 15.33
N LYS A 112 7.71 -4.26 16.22
CA LYS A 112 6.75 -4.83 17.16
C LYS A 112 6.37 -3.80 18.23
N LEU A 113 5.08 -3.61 18.42
CA LEU A 113 4.55 -2.74 19.47
C LEU A 113 4.70 -3.39 20.85
N SER A 114 5.04 -2.58 21.85
CA SER A 114 4.91 -2.93 23.25
C SER A 114 3.44 -3.06 23.65
N ASN A 115 3.15 -3.71 24.78
CA ASN A 115 1.78 -3.80 25.29
C ASN A 115 1.19 -2.42 25.58
N GLU A 116 2.00 -1.48 26.07
CA GLU A 116 1.58 -0.10 26.32
C GLU A 116 1.22 0.63 25.02
N GLU A 117 2.05 0.48 23.97
CA GLU A 117 1.76 1.05 22.64
C GLU A 117 0.46 0.47 22.06
N LYS A 118 0.22 -0.85 22.21
CA LYS A 118 -1.03 -1.49 21.79
C LYS A 118 -2.25 -0.94 22.52
N GLU A 119 -2.19 -0.85 23.85
CA GLU A 119 -3.29 -0.32 24.67
C GLU A 119 -3.57 1.16 24.38
N PHE A 120 -2.52 1.94 24.07
CA PHE A 120 -2.68 3.32 23.63
C PHE A 120 -3.48 3.42 22.32
N LEU A 121 -3.13 2.64 21.29
CA LEU A 121 -3.84 2.64 20.01
C LEU A 121 -5.31 2.21 20.14
N LYS A 122 -5.58 1.17 20.95
CA LYS A 122 -6.93 0.72 21.27
C LYS A 122 -7.75 1.80 21.98
N SER A 123 -7.14 2.46 22.97
CA SER A 123 -7.77 3.55 23.72
C SER A 123 -8.04 4.76 22.83
N TRP A 124 -7.16 5.05 21.88
CA TRP A 124 -7.34 6.10 20.89
C TRP A 124 -8.58 5.85 20.03
N LEU A 125 -8.78 4.62 19.52
CA LEU A 125 -9.96 4.26 18.73
C LEU A 125 -11.27 4.49 19.50
N ARG A 126 -11.35 4.00 20.73
CA ARG A 126 -12.51 4.20 21.61
C ARG A 126 -12.80 5.68 21.85
N LYS A 127 -11.75 6.46 22.16
CA LYS A 127 -11.85 7.90 22.37
C LYS A 127 -12.34 8.63 21.13
N MET A 128 -11.89 8.24 19.94
CA MET A 128 -12.34 8.84 18.69
C MET A 128 -13.81 8.51 18.39
N TYR A 129 -14.24 7.28 18.64
CA TYR A 129 -15.65 6.88 18.51
C TYR A 129 -16.58 7.63 19.48
N LEU A 130 -16.18 7.79 20.74
CA LEU A 130 -16.97 8.60 21.68
C LEU A 130 -17.08 10.06 21.24
N ARG A 131 -16.01 10.61 20.66
CA ARG A 131 -15.99 11.99 20.16
C ARG A 131 -16.76 12.18 18.87
N SER A 132 -16.97 11.13 18.06
CA SER A 132 -17.82 11.24 16.87
C SER A 132 -19.30 11.43 17.20
N ASN A 133 -19.74 11.08 18.40
CA ASN A 133 -21.16 11.19 18.82
C ASN A 133 -21.63 12.62 19.09
N LYS A 134 -20.83 13.64 18.82
CA LYS A 134 -21.19 15.05 19.02
C LYS A 134 -22.21 15.59 18.01
N ASN A 135 -22.61 14.81 16.99
CA ASN A 135 -23.57 15.18 15.95
C ASN A 135 -23.27 16.51 15.25
N ASP A 136 -21.99 16.86 15.13
CA ASP A 136 -21.48 18.03 14.43
C ASP A 136 -20.49 17.64 13.32
N ILE A 137 -20.02 18.62 12.55
CA ILE A 137 -19.07 18.41 11.45
C ILE A 137 -17.77 17.78 11.95
N GLU A 138 -17.29 18.19 13.13
CA GLU A 138 -16.09 17.62 13.73
C GLU A 138 -16.30 16.14 14.10
N GLY A 139 -17.45 15.80 14.68
CA GLY A 139 -17.83 14.44 15.02
C GLY A 139 -17.88 13.54 13.77
N ASN A 140 -18.49 14.03 12.69
CA ASN A 140 -18.51 13.34 11.40
C ASN A 140 -17.09 13.13 10.86
N TYR A 141 -16.22 14.14 10.91
CA TYR A 141 -14.83 14.00 10.48
C TYR A 141 -14.06 12.96 11.32
N ARG A 142 -14.21 13.02 12.65
CA ARG A 142 -13.58 12.06 13.58
C ARG A 142 -14.03 10.62 13.35
N PHE A 143 -15.29 10.42 12.95
CA PHE A 143 -15.80 9.10 12.61
C PHE A 143 -15.07 8.48 11.42
N HIS A 144 -14.97 9.22 10.30
CA HIS A 144 -14.26 8.74 9.11
C HIS A 144 -12.77 8.56 9.37
N TRP A 145 -12.16 9.47 10.14
CA TRP A 145 -10.76 9.33 10.55
C TRP A 145 -10.56 8.07 11.40
N MET A 146 -11.41 7.84 12.40
CA MET A 146 -11.36 6.63 13.22
C MET A 146 -11.45 5.35 12.38
N LEU A 147 -12.37 5.29 11.41
CA LEU A 147 -12.51 4.16 10.50
C LEU A 147 -11.30 3.94 9.60
N LYS A 148 -10.68 5.03 9.11
CA LYS A 148 -9.43 4.94 8.34
C LYS A 148 -8.30 4.38 9.22
N ASP A 149 -8.12 4.92 10.42
CA ASP A 149 -7.02 4.53 11.30
C ASP A 149 -7.24 3.16 11.94
N SER A 150 -8.49 2.71 12.13
CA SER A 150 -8.78 1.39 12.70
C SER A 150 -8.22 0.26 11.82
N LEU A 151 -8.25 0.43 10.50
CA LEU A 151 -7.63 -0.51 9.57
C LEU A 151 -6.10 -0.52 9.73
N GLU A 152 -5.45 0.64 9.80
CA GLU A 152 -3.99 0.73 9.98
C GLU A 152 -3.54 0.18 11.35
N ILE A 153 -4.33 0.46 12.38
CA ILE A 153 -4.11 -0.03 13.74
C ILE A 153 -4.26 -1.54 13.79
N TYR A 154 -5.23 -2.15 13.08
CA TYR A 154 -5.35 -3.60 13.01
C TYR A 154 -4.03 -4.26 12.56
N PHE A 155 -3.43 -3.78 11.47
CA PHE A 155 -2.15 -4.32 10.97
C PHE A 155 -1.01 -4.08 11.96
N SER A 156 -0.98 -2.91 12.59
CA SER A 156 -0.01 -2.60 13.64
C SER A 156 -0.13 -3.54 14.85
N LEU A 157 -1.35 -3.86 15.29
CA LEU A 157 -1.61 -4.78 16.39
C LEU A 157 -1.20 -6.23 16.05
N LYS A 158 -1.41 -6.67 14.79
CA LYS A 158 -0.91 -7.96 14.28
C LYS A 158 0.59 -7.99 14.03
N GLY A 159 1.28 -6.84 14.06
CA GLY A 159 2.69 -6.75 13.68
C GLY A 159 2.92 -7.03 12.21
N LEU A 160 2.02 -6.53 11.35
CA LEU A 160 2.06 -6.67 9.89
C LEU A 160 2.15 -5.31 9.21
N TRP A 161 2.73 -5.26 8.02
CA TRP A 161 2.77 -4.03 7.22
C TRP A 161 1.38 -3.66 6.71
N TYR A 162 0.96 -2.41 6.92
CA TYR A 162 -0.18 -1.84 6.21
C TYR A 162 0.28 -1.31 4.85
N LEU A 163 -0.11 -1.98 3.77
CA LEU A 163 0.26 -1.62 2.39
C LEU A 163 -0.88 -0.94 1.61
N GLY A 164 -1.79 -0.27 2.32
CA GLY A 164 -2.98 0.37 1.75
C GLY A 164 -4.23 -0.54 1.72
N PRO A 165 -5.42 0.05 1.48
CA PRO A 165 -6.70 -0.60 1.75
C PRO A 165 -6.97 -1.81 0.84
N LYS A 166 -6.62 -1.74 -0.46
CA LYS A 166 -6.82 -2.87 -1.39
C LYS A 166 -6.07 -4.12 -0.92
N LYS A 167 -4.78 -3.98 -0.57
CA LYS A 167 -3.95 -5.08 -0.07
C LYS A 167 -4.40 -5.54 1.32
N ALA A 168 -4.77 -4.60 2.18
CA ALA A 168 -5.28 -4.89 3.51
C ALA A 168 -6.54 -5.77 3.48
N PHE A 169 -7.56 -5.38 2.71
CA PHE A 169 -8.82 -6.14 2.65
C PHE A 169 -8.66 -7.48 1.94
N SER A 170 -7.84 -7.57 0.88
CA SER A 170 -7.50 -8.86 0.27
C SER A 170 -6.82 -9.79 1.29
N TRP A 171 -5.87 -9.28 2.06
CA TRP A 171 -5.20 -10.08 3.08
C TRP A 171 -6.17 -10.54 4.18
N LEU A 172 -7.06 -9.65 4.64
CA LEU A 172 -8.08 -9.97 5.63
C LEU A 172 -9.03 -11.06 5.12
N GLN A 173 -9.48 -10.97 3.87
CA GLN A 173 -10.37 -11.97 3.27
C GLN A 173 -9.76 -13.38 3.29
N ASP A 174 -8.45 -13.47 3.05
CA ASP A 174 -7.73 -14.75 2.97
C ASP A 174 -7.26 -15.27 4.34
N ASN A 175 -7.05 -14.39 5.34
CA ASN A 175 -6.34 -14.74 6.60
C ASN A 175 -7.11 -14.42 7.89
N ASP A 176 -8.05 -13.48 7.87
CA ASP A 176 -8.88 -13.09 9.02
C ASP A 176 -10.27 -12.65 8.55
N GLY A 177 -11.06 -13.65 8.11
CA GLY A 177 -12.41 -13.42 7.58
C GLY A 177 -13.38 -12.80 8.59
N VAL A 178 -13.12 -12.96 9.90
CA VAL A 178 -13.90 -12.30 10.96
C VAL A 178 -13.65 -10.79 10.92
N ALA A 179 -12.39 -10.38 10.95
CA ALA A 179 -12.02 -8.97 10.82
C ALA A 179 -12.52 -8.37 9.50
N TYR A 180 -12.38 -9.10 8.38
CA TYR A 180 -12.90 -8.68 7.08
C TYR A 180 -14.39 -8.32 7.14
N ASN A 181 -15.21 -9.22 7.70
CA ASN A 181 -16.66 -9.01 7.82
C ASN A 181 -17.00 -7.84 8.74
N LEU A 182 -16.28 -7.68 9.86
CA LEU A 182 -16.47 -6.56 10.79
C LEU A 182 -16.15 -5.22 10.11
N PHE A 183 -15.03 -5.13 9.39
CA PHE A 183 -14.71 -3.94 8.60
C PHE A 183 -15.74 -3.68 7.51
N ASN A 184 -16.17 -4.71 6.77
CA ASN A 184 -17.19 -4.57 5.74
C ASN A 184 -18.51 -4.01 6.30
N ASN A 185 -18.94 -4.49 7.46
CA ASN A 185 -20.15 -4.03 8.15
C ASN A 185 -20.00 -2.60 8.71
N ALA A 186 -18.82 -2.26 9.23
CA ALA A 186 -18.51 -0.94 9.78
C ALA A 186 -18.38 0.15 8.70
N LEU A 187 -17.93 -0.21 7.50
CA LEU A 187 -17.70 0.71 6.38
C LEU A 187 -18.89 0.79 5.40
N ALA A 188 -19.93 -0.02 5.60
CA ALA A 188 -21.12 -0.02 4.76
C ALA A 188 -21.83 1.34 4.75
N LYS A 189 -22.43 1.71 3.60
CA LYS A 189 -23.16 2.98 3.45
C LYS A 189 -24.40 3.05 4.37
N ASP A 190 -24.97 1.90 4.69
CA ASP A 190 -26.12 1.69 5.57
C ASP A 190 -25.68 1.10 6.93
N VAL A 191 -24.63 1.66 7.51
CA VAL A 191 -24.07 1.20 8.79
C VAL A 191 -25.15 1.16 9.88
N LYS A 192 -25.28 0.01 10.54
CA LYS A 192 -26.09 -0.12 11.75
C LYS A 192 -25.27 0.33 12.94
N LYS A 193 -25.92 0.96 13.93
CA LYS A 193 -25.28 1.54 15.12
C LYS A 193 -24.29 0.58 15.80
N ASN A 194 -24.63 -0.70 15.89
CA ASN A 194 -23.82 -1.69 16.62
C ASN A 194 -22.62 -2.23 15.81
N ASN A 195 -22.59 -2.09 14.48
CA ASN A 195 -21.51 -2.66 13.65
C ASN A 195 -20.13 -2.08 14.01
N ILE A 196 -20.10 -0.81 14.41
CA ILE A 196 -18.86 -0.13 14.82
C ILE A 196 -18.39 -0.63 16.17
N GLU A 197 -19.32 -0.84 17.11
CA GLU A 197 -19.01 -1.36 18.45
C GLU A 197 -18.42 -2.77 18.36
N GLU A 198 -19.00 -3.64 17.52
CA GLU A 198 -18.49 -4.98 17.26
C GLU A 198 -17.06 -4.97 16.69
N LEU A 199 -16.76 -4.08 15.74
CA LEU A 199 -15.40 -3.91 15.23
C LEU A 199 -14.44 -3.45 16.33
N LEU A 200 -14.83 -2.45 17.13
CA LEU A 200 -13.98 -1.92 18.20
C LEU A 200 -13.74 -2.94 19.31
N GLU A 201 -14.72 -3.77 19.65
CA GLU A 201 -14.58 -4.88 20.60
C GLU A 201 -13.59 -5.92 20.10
N TYR A 202 -13.68 -6.31 18.82
CA TYR A 202 -12.74 -7.23 18.19
C TYR A 202 -11.30 -6.71 18.26
N LEU A 203 -11.09 -5.45 17.86
CA LEU A 203 -9.76 -4.81 17.91
C LEU A 203 -9.23 -4.68 19.34
N TYR A 204 -10.12 -4.51 20.32
CA TYR A 204 -9.71 -4.44 21.73
C TYR A 204 -9.18 -5.78 22.26
N GLY A 205 -9.71 -6.89 21.76
CA GLY A 205 -9.30 -8.25 22.13
C GLY A 205 -7.98 -8.74 21.52
N MET A 206 -7.38 -7.99 20.59
CA MET A 206 -6.11 -8.35 19.90
C MET A 206 -4.85 -7.96 20.68
#